data_AF-V7FJ78-F1
#
_entry.id   AF-V7FJ78-F1
#
_cell.length_a   1.000
_cell.length_b   1.000
_cell.length_c   1.000
_cell.angle_alpha   90.00
_cell.angle_beta   90.00
_cell.angle_gamma   90.00
#
_symmetry.space_group_name_H-M   'P 1'
#
loop_
_entity.id
_entity.type
_entity.pdbx_description
1 polymer ?
#
loop_
_entity_poly.entity_id
_entity_poly.type
_entity_poly.pdbx_seq_one_letter_code
_entity_poly.pdbx_strand_id
1 'polypeptide(L)'
;MSRDLGFRHGRRLRRFNYWLVARVAMIVISALRLLPPDRALNFADSAARHIGPWVQRHKVAIDNLRKAYPEKSDTEIEAIASDMWGNMARLAAEYIFLDALFDYDPAATKPGRVEVKGVEHFVRIAGEDKPNIVFTGHLGNFELLPVAAATFGMNITALFRPPNNPYLADYILSTRRSSMGSLLPSSTGASFALAAILENGGNIGVLVDQKFTGGLETTFFGRPCESNRVLGTLARHYDCDVYPARCVRLPNNRFRLEIEDKLTLPRTAGGNVDVPATTQLLNDVVERWVREDPGQWMWFHKRWEISKRRKRRPLKLRDKAA
;
A
#
# COMPACT_ATOMS: atom_id res chain seq x y z
N MET A 1 11.47 -36.61 -20.23
CA MET A 1 12.52 -35.65 -20.67
C MET A 1 12.00 -34.44 -21.47
N SER A 2 10.98 -34.54 -22.33
CA SER A 2 10.51 -33.40 -23.16
C SER A 2 9.83 -32.24 -22.38
N ARG A 3 9.05 -32.54 -21.34
CA ARG A 3 8.40 -31.49 -20.50
C ARG A 3 9.37 -30.60 -19.71
N ASP A 4 10.56 -31.11 -19.39
CA ASP A 4 11.55 -30.39 -18.57
C ASP A 4 12.40 -29.41 -19.40
N LEU A 5 12.65 -29.73 -20.68
CA LEU A 5 13.31 -28.85 -21.64
C LEU A 5 12.44 -27.63 -21.97
N GLY A 6 11.15 -27.81 -22.26
CA GLY A 6 10.22 -26.70 -22.50
C GLY A 6 10.06 -25.77 -21.28
N PHE A 7 10.06 -26.34 -20.07
CA PHE A 7 10.00 -25.59 -18.82
C PHE A 7 11.30 -24.81 -18.54
N ARG A 8 12.48 -25.35 -18.89
CA ARG A 8 13.78 -24.65 -18.78
C ARG A 8 13.92 -23.53 -19.82
N HIS A 9 13.46 -23.73 -21.06
CA HIS A 9 13.46 -22.69 -22.09
C HIS A 9 12.49 -21.56 -21.75
N GLY A 10 11.27 -21.87 -21.29
CA GLY A 10 10.31 -20.87 -20.81
C GLY A 10 10.83 -20.05 -19.62
N ARG A 11 11.56 -20.68 -18.69
CA ARG A 11 12.23 -19.96 -17.58
C ARG A 11 13.35 -19.05 -18.07
N ARG A 12 14.16 -19.47 -19.05
CA ARG A 12 15.22 -18.64 -19.65
C ARG A 12 14.65 -17.44 -20.42
N LEU A 13 13.64 -17.65 -21.24
CA LEU A 13 12.90 -16.59 -21.96
C LEU A 13 12.28 -15.58 -20.98
N ARG A 14 11.62 -16.06 -19.91
CA ARG A 14 11.07 -15.18 -18.87
C ARG A 14 12.14 -14.39 -18.15
N ARG A 15 13.28 -15.01 -17.83
CA ARG A 15 14.41 -14.34 -17.17
C ARG A 15 15.07 -13.31 -18.08
N PHE A 16 15.20 -13.60 -19.38
CA PHE A 16 15.68 -12.65 -20.37
C PHE A 16 14.72 -11.47 -20.55
N ASN A 17 13.40 -11.72 -20.61
CA ASN A 17 12.39 -10.67 -20.64
C ASN A 17 12.48 -9.79 -19.38
N TYR A 18 12.55 -10.37 -18.19
CA TYR A 18 12.76 -9.60 -16.96
C TYR A 18 14.06 -8.79 -16.98
N TRP A 19 15.14 -9.36 -17.51
CA TRP A 19 16.40 -8.62 -17.65
C TRP A 19 16.26 -7.44 -18.62
N LEU A 20 15.63 -7.64 -19.78
CA LEU A 20 15.42 -6.58 -20.77
C LEU A 20 14.53 -5.47 -20.22
N VAL A 21 13.39 -5.82 -19.63
CA VAL A 21 12.47 -4.87 -18.97
C VAL A 21 13.21 -4.10 -17.88
N ALA A 22 14.02 -4.77 -17.07
CA ALA A 22 14.81 -4.12 -16.04
C ALA A 22 15.85 -3.17 -16.64
N ARG A 23 16.55 -3.54 -17.72
CA ARG A 23 17.51 -2.65 -18.39
C ARG A 23 16.85 -1.40 -18.96
N VAL A 24 15.72 -1.54 -19.62
CA VAL A 24 14.95 -0.39 -20.12
C VAL A 24 14.51 0.50 -18.95
N ALA A 25 13.96 -0.08 -17.89
CA ALA A 25 13.56 0.65 -16.69
C ALA A 25 14.75 1.38 -16.04
N MET A 26 15.93 0.74 -15.96
CA MET A 26 17.14 1.37 -15.42
C MET A 26 17.65 2.52 -16.29
N ILE A 27 17.55 2.43 -17.62
CA ILE A 27 17.88 3.55 -18.52
C ILE A 27 16.93 4.72 -18.28
N VAL A 28 15.62 4.44 -18.16
CA VAL A 28 14.62 5.46 -17.86
C VAL A 28 14.89 6.10 -16.50
N ILE A 29 15.17 5.31 -15.46
CA ILE A 29 15.51 5.80 -14.12
C ILE A 29 16.76 6.68 -14.18
N SER A 30 17.83 6.24 -14.85
CA SER A 30 19.06 7.02 -15.01
C SER A 30 18.82 8.33 -15.77
N ALA A 31 17.99 8.33 -16.81
CA ALA A 31 17.64 9.53 -17.55
C ALA A 31 16.81 10.50 -16.68
N LEU A 32 15.84 9.99 -15.92
CA LEU A 32 15.04 10.81 -15.01
C LEU A 32 15.92 11.46 -13.94
N ARG A 33 16.94 10.77 -13.42
CA ARG A 33 17.89 11.31 -12.43
C ARG A 33 18.70 12.52 -12.91
N LEU A 34 18.79 12.75 -14.22
CA LEU A 34 19.47 13.92 -14.77
C LEU A 34 18.60 15.19 -14.69
N LEU A 35 17.30 15.04 -14.44
CA LEU A 35 16.36 16.15 -14.32
C LEU A 35 16.22 16.58 -12.85
N PRO A 36 15.95 17.88 -12.58
CA PRO A 36 15.49 18.31 -11.27
C PRO A 36 14.23 17.53 -10.84
N PRO A 37 14.09 17.15 -9.55
CA PRO A 37 13.00 16.29 -9.09
C PRO A 37 11.62 16.74 -9.58
N ASP A 38 11.29 18.02 -9.43
CA ASP A 38 9.98 18.54 -9.85
C ASP A 38 9.72 18.40 -11.35
N ARG A 39 10.75 18.55 -12.19
CA ARG A 39 10.61 18.35 -13.64
C ARG A 39 10.40 16.88 -13.97
N ALA A 40 11.14 15.99 -13.30
CA ALA A 40 10.95 14.55 -13.47
C ALA A 40 9.55 14.10 -13.05
N LEU A 41 9.05 14.58 -11.91
CA LEU A 41 7.71 14.27 -11.41
C LEU A 41 6.60 14.82 -12.30
N ASN A 42 6.72 16.07 -12.76
CA ASN A 42 5.74 16.68 -13.65
C ASN A 42 5.72 16.01 -15.04
N PHE A 43 6.90 15.60 -15.53
CA PHE A 43 6.99 14.81 -16.76
C PHE A 43 6.31 13.45 -16.59
N ALA A 44 6.58 12.73 -15.49
CA ALA A 44 5.96 11.44 -15.20
C ALA A 44 4.43 11.55 -15.09
N ASP A 45 3.93 12.59 -14.40
CA ASP A 45 2.51 12.91 -14.30
C ASP A 45 1.88 13.11 -15.68
N SER A 46 2.42 14.05 -16.46
CA SER A 46 1.91 14.37 -17.79
C SER A 46 1.93 13.14 -18.70
N ALA A 47 3.06 12.44 -18.79
CA ALA A 47 3.17 11.24 -19.62
C ALA A 47 2.14 10.17 -19.22
N ALA A 48 1.91 9.96 -17.92
CA ALA A 48 0.97 8.96 -17.45
C ALA A 48 -0.49 9.32 -17.70
N ARG A 49 -0.86 10.61 -17.62
CA ARG A 49 -2.21 11.07 -17.99
C ARG A 49 -2.52 10.81 -19.47
N HIS A 50 -1.51 10.89 -20.35
CA HIS A 50 -1.66 10.61 -21.78
C HIS A 50 -1.64 9.11 -22.11
N ILE A 51 -0.73 8.34 -21.49
CA ILE A 51 -0.53 6.91 -21.78
C ILE A 51 -1.52 6.03 -21.02
N GLY A 52 -1.87 6.42 -19.79
CA GLY A 52 -2.70 5.68 -18.85
C GLY A 52 -4.00 5.16 -19.48
N PRO A 53 -4.77 5.97 -20.22
CA PRO A 53 -6.00 5.53 -20.88
C PRO A 53 -5.83 4.34 -21.83
N TRP A 54 -4.63 4.15 -22.40
CA TRP A 54 -4.34 3.08 -23.36
C TRP A 54 -3.90 1.78 -22.68
N VAL A 55 -3.63 1.81 -21.38
CA VAL A 55 -3.24 0.64 -20.59
C VAL A 55 -4.49 -0.18 -20.24
N GLN A 56 -4.43 -1.51 -20.40
CA GLN A 56 -5.55 -2.42 -20.10
C GLN A 56 -6.15 -2.21 -18.69
N ARG A 57 -5.31 -1.84 -17.72
CA ARG A 57 -5.68 -1.58 -16.33
C ARG A 57 -6.58 -0.35 -16.15
N HIS A 58 -6.59 0.57 -17.10
CA HIS A 58 -7.49 1.73 -17.06
C HIS A 58 -8.96 1.32 -17.12
N LYS A 59 -9.31 0.30 -17.90
CA LYS A 59 -10.68 -0.25 -17.93
C LYS A 59 -11.15 -0.73 -16.55
N VAL A 60 -10.23 -1.29 -15.75
CA VAL A 60 -10.52 -1.70 -14.37
C VAL A 60 -10.75 -0.48 -13.48
N ALA A 61 -9.93 0.58 -13.65
CA ALA A 61 -10.10 1.83 -12.91
C ALA A 61 -11.46 2.48 -13.20
N ILE A 62 -11.85 2.60 -14.47
CA ILE A 62 -13.14 3.18 -14.88
C ILE A 62 -14.32 2.37 -14.34
N ASP A 63 -14.30 1.03 -14.47
CA ASP A 63 -15.33 0.16 -13.92
C ASP A 63 -15.45 0.32 -12.39
N ASN A 64 -14.33 0.37 -11.69
CA ASN A 64 -14.29 0.60 -10.25
C ASN A 64 -14.84 1.98 -9.86
N LEU A 65 -14.46 3.03 -10.58
CA LEU A 65 -14.92 4.39 -10.33
C LEU A 65 -16.43 4.53 -10.54
N ARG A 66 -16.97 4.01 -11.65
CA ARG A 66 -18.43 3.98 -11.90
C ARG A 66 -19.19 3.22 -10.82
N LYS A 67 -18.55 2.20 -10.24
CA LYS A 67 -19.14 1.43 -9.13
C LYS A 67 -19.14 2.20 -7.82
N ALA A 68 -18.12 3.00 -7.56
CA ALA A 68 -17.93 3.78 -6.35
C ALA A 68 -18.72 5.10 -6.34
N TYR A 69 -18.86 5.71 -7.53
CA TYR A 69 -19.48 7.01 -7.75
C TYR A 69 -20.55 6.92 -8.86
N PRO A 70 -21.65 6.17 -8.65
CA PRO A 70 -22.70 6.01 -9.65
C PRO A 70 -23.39 7.34 -10.03
N GLU A 71 -23.26 8.36 -9.19
CA GLU A 71 -23.81 9.71 -9.40
C GLU A 71 -22.95 10.60 -10.31
N LYS A 72 -21.70 10.23 -10.57
CA LYS A 72 -20.76 11.02 -11.38
C LYS A 72 -20.91 10.76 -12.87
N SER A 73 -20.73 11.79 -13.67
CA SER A 73 -20.72 11.66 -15.13
C SER A 73 -19.47 10.92 -15.61
N ASP A 74 -19.52 10.37 -16.82
CA ASP A 74 -18.35 9.71 -17.43
C ASP A 74 -17.14 10.66 -17.55
N THR A 75 -17.36 11.97 -17.74
CA THR A 75 -16.27 12.94 -17.81
C THR A 75 -15.61 13.16 -16.45
N GLU A 76 -16.39 13.18 -15.36
CA GLU A 76 -15.85 13.25 -14.00
C GLU A 76 -15.07 11.97 -13.66
N ILE A 77 -15.61 10.81 -14.04
CA ILE A 77 -14.96 9.51 -13.83
C ILE A 77 -13.60 9.45 -14.56
N GLU A 78 -13.55 9.89 -15.81
CA GLU A 78 -12.31 9.96 -16.59
C GLU A 78 -11.30 10.95 -16.00
N ALA A 79 -11.77 12.09 -15.50
CA ALA A 79 -10.90 13.06 -14.82
C ALA A 79 -10.23 12.44 -13.58
N ILE A 80 -11.00 11.76 -12.73
CA ILE A 80 -10.48 11.05 -11.55
C ILE A 80 -9.49 9.95 -11.97
N ALA A 81 -9.80 9.19 -13.02
CA ALA A 81 -8.90 8.15 -13.52
C ALA A 81 -7.58 8.73 -14.07
N SER A 82 -7.63 9.89 -14.73
CA SER A 82 -6.46 10.63 -15.20
C SER A 82 -5.61 11.12 -14.02
N ASP A 83 -6.23 11.69 -12.99
CA ASP A 83 -5.54 12.10 -11.76
C ASP A 83 -4.85 10.92 -11.05
N MET A 84 -5.52 9.77 -10.98
CA MET A 84 -4.92 8.53 -10.47
C MET A 84 -3.68 8.15 -11.25
N TRP A 85 -3.73 8.14 -12.59
CA TRP A 85 -2.56 7.78 -13.40
C TRP A 85 -1.38 8.72 -13.12
N GLY A 86 -1.67 10.02 -13.06
CA GLY A 86 -0.72 11.04 -12.65
C GLY A 86 -0.11 10.75 -11.27
N ASN A 87 -0.95 10.44 -10.28
CA ASN A 87 -0.50 10.13 -8.93
C ASN A 87 0.39 8.88 -8.87
N MET A 88 -0.01 7.80 -9.54
CA MET A 88 0.72 6.53 -9.53
C MET A 88 2.07 6.62 -10.24
N ALA A 89 2.16 7.41 -11.32
CA ALA A 89 3.42 7.64 -12.01
C ALA A 89 4.37 8.53 -11.20
N ARG A 90 3.85 9.56 -10.53
CA ARG A 90 4.64 10.34 -9.56
C ARG A 90 5.15 9.45 -8.45
N LEU A 91 4.31 8.65 -7.80
CA LEU A 91 4.75 7.68 -6.78
C LEU A 91 5.91 6.82 -7.27
N ALA A 92 5.83 6.29 -8.50
CA ALA A 92 6.90 5.49 -9.10
C ALA A 92 8.21 6.29 -9.28
N ALA A 93 8.12 7.54 -9.73
CA ALA A 93 9.28 8.42 -9.90
C ALA A 93 9.85 8.91 -8.56
N GLU A 94 9.01 9.12 -7.55
CA GLU A 94 9.40 9.59 -6.21
C GLU A 94 10.29 8.60 -5.49
N TYR A 95 10.16 7.30 -5.76
CA TYR A 95 11.12 6.30 -5.28
C TYR A 95 12.57 6.60 -5.67
N ILE A 96 12.77 7.23 -6.82
CA ILE A 96 14.09 7.55 -7.34
C ILE A 96 14.70 8.72 -6.55
N PHE A 97 13.86 9.60 -6.02
CA PHE A 97 14.22 10.88 -5.39
C PHE A 97 13.82 10.96 -3.92
N LEU A 98 13.54 9.84 -3.25
CA LEU A 98 12.98 9.83 -1.89
C LEU A 98 13.79 10.72 -0.94
N ASP A 99 15.12 10.54 -0.94
CA ASP A 99 16.07 11.31 -0.11
C ASP A 99 16.09 12.81 -0.42
N ALA A 100 15.72 13.21 -1.65
CA ALA A 100 15.66 14.60 -2.07
C ALA A 100 14.27 15.24 -1.88
N LEU A 101 13.23 14.42 -1.66
CA LEU A 101 11.86 14.87 -1.52
C LEU A 101 11.43 15.01 -0.06
N PHE A 102 12.00 14.22 0.84
CA PHE A 102 11.74 14.35 2.26
C PHE A 102 12.69 15.39 2.88
N ASP A 103 12.21 16.62 3.03
CA ASP A 103 12.96 17.77 3.57
C ASP A 103 12.42 18.26 4.91
N TYR A 104 11.60 17.45 5.58
CA TYR A 104 11.00 17.83 6.84
C TYR A 104 12.04 17.84 7.97
N ASP A 105 12.18 19.00 8.61
CA ASP A 105 12.97 19.20 9.81
C ASP A 105 12.09 19.87 10.88
N PRO A 106 11.84 19.20 12.03
CA PRO A 106 11.07 19.78 13.13
C PRO A 106 11.62 21.11 13.66
N ALA A 107 12.93 21.38 13.48
CA ALA A 107 13.58 22.61 13.91
C ALA A 107 13.61 23.71 12.83
N ALA A 108 13.11 23.44 11.62
CA ALA A 108 13.15 24.41 10.53
C ALA A 108 12.25 25.63 10.80
N THR A 109 12.76 26.82 10.46
CA THR A 109 12.04 28.08 10.59
C THR A 109 11.18 28.43 9.37
N LYS A 110 11.31 27.66 8.28
CA LYS A 110 10.54 27.82 7.03
C LYS A 110 9.91 26.49 6.63
N PRO A 111 8.69 26.50 6.09
CA PRO A 111 8.04 25.27 5.63
C PRO A 111 8.76 24.69 4.42
N GLY A 112 9.03 23.38 4.48
CA GLY A 112 9.55 22.60 3.37
C GLY A 112 8.45 22.08 2.44
N ARG A 113 8.85 21.12 1.60
CA ARG A 113 7.97 20.34 0.72
C ARG A 113 7.02 19.45 1.51
N VAL A 114 7.47 18.94 2.66
CA VAL A 114 6.68 18.05 3.51
C VAL A 114 6.09 18.82 4.70
N GLU A 115 4.79 18.66 4.91
CA GLU A 115 4.06 19.04 6.11
C GLU A 115 3.76 17.78 6.93
N VAL A 116 3.82 17.87 8.26
CA VAL A 116 3.42 16.77 9.14
C VAL A 116 2.32 17.22 10.09
N LYS A 117 1.24 16.45 10.16
CA LYS A 117 0.12 16.62 11.09
C LYS A 117 0.05 15.41 12.02
N GLY A 118 -0.18 15.64 13.31
CA GLY A 118 -0.18 14.59 14.33
C GLY A 118 1.23 14.22 14.81
N VAL A 119 2.16 15.19 14.83
CA VAL A 119 3.55 15.00 15.30
C VAL A 119 3.58 14.35 16.69
N GLU A 120 2.68 14.78 17.55
CA GLU A 120 2.48 14.25 18.90
C GLU A 120 2.23 12.74 18.93
N HIS A 121 1.58 12.17 17.91
CA HIS A 121 1.34 10.73 17.84
C HIS A 121 2.61 9.98 17.44
N PHE A 122 3.41 10.50 16.50
CA PHE A 122 4.71 9.90 16.16
C PHE A 122 5.64 9.86 17.38
N VAL A 123 5.76 10.99 18.09
CA VAL A 123 6.60 11.10 19.29
C VAL A 123 6.07 10.20 20.42
N ARG A 124 4.75 10.16 20.62
CA ARG A 124 4.13 9.31 21.63
C ARG A 124 4.40 7.82 21.35
N ILE A 125 4.16 7.37 20.13
CA ILE A 125 4.39 5.96 19.74
C ILE A 125 5.88 5.61 19.83
N ALA A 126 6.78 6.54 19.51
CA ALA A 126 8.23 6.32 19.63
C ALA A 126 8.69 6.08 21.08
N GLY A 127 8.02 6.70 22.06
CA GLY A 127 8.34 6.56 23.48
C GLY A 127 7.55 5.48 24.23
N GLU A 128 6.73 4.70 23.52
CA GLU A 128 5.90 3.66 24.12
C GLU A 128 6.61 2.30 24.12
N ASP A 129 6.68 1.64 25.28
CA ASP A 129 7.15 0.25 25.43
C ASP A 129 6.04 -0.78 25.17
N LYS A 130 5.21 -0.55 24.16
CA LYS A 130 4.13 -1.46 23.75
C LYS A 130 4.04 -1.55 22.24
N PRO A 131 3.60 -2.69 21.68
CA PRO A 131 3.44 -2.82 20.25
C PRO A 131 2.35 -1.89 19.73
N ASN A 132 2.60 -1.25 18.59
CA ASN A 132 1.61 -0.46 17.88
C ASN A 132 1.49 -0.88 16.41
N ILE A 133 0.29 -0.73 15.86
CA ILE A 133 0.04 -0.94 14.44
C ILE A 133 -0.30 0.42 13.81
N VAL A 134 0.40 0.77 12.73
CA VAL A 134 0.02 1.88 11.85
C VAL A 134 -0.51 1.30 10.54
N PHE A 135 -1.61 1.83 10.04
CA PHE A 135 -2.16 1.41 8.77
C PHE A 135 -2.40 2.58 7.82
N THR A 136 -2.37 2.27 6.53
CA THR A 136 -2.62 3.22 5.44
C THR A 136 -3.33 2.56 4.25
N GLY A 137 -3.61 3.34 3.22
CA GLY A 137 -4.07 2.85 1.92
C GLY A 137 -3.08 3.20 0.80
N HIS A 138 -3.30 2.69 -0.41
CA HIS A 138 -2.51 3.01 -1.60
C HIS A 138 -2.89 4.39 -2.16
N LEU A 139 -2.68 5.45 -1.35
CA LEU A 139 -2.91 6.84 -1.71
C LEU A 139 -1.66 7.71 -1.57
N GLY A 140 -1.63 8.80 -2.34
CA GLY A 140 -0.54 9.78 -2.33
C GLY A 140 0.83 9.12 -2.49
N ASN A 141 1.77 9.51 -1.63
CA ASN A 141 3.04 8.81 -1.45
C ASN A 141 3.15 8.20 -0.05
N PHE A 142 2.45 7.08 0.15
CA PHE A 142 2.42 6.35 1.42
C PHE A 142 3.80 5.89 1.93
N GLU A 143 4.83 5.89 1.08
CA GLU A 143 6.20 5.49 1.45
C GLU A 143 6.95 6.57 2.23
N LEU A 144 6.46 7.82 2.21
CA LEU A 144 7.00 8.88 3.06
C LEU A 144 6.60 8.71 4.53
N LEU A 145 5.58 7.89 4.84
CA LEU A 145 5.15 7.64 6.22
C LEU A 145 6.22 6.96 7.08
N PRO A 146 6.86 5.85 6.67
CA PRO A 146 7.97 5.27 7.44
C PRO A 146 9.21 6.17 7.51
N VAL A 147 9.42 7.06 6.52
CA VAL A 147 10.49 8.08 6.59
C VAL A 147 10.19 9.09 7.70
N ALA A 148 8.97 9.61 7.74
CA ALA A 148 8.54 10.52 8.81
C ALA A 148 8.59 9.87 10.19
N ALA A 149 8.15 8.60 10.31
CA ALA A 149 8.26 7.86 11.56
C ALA A 149 9.72 7.83 12.07
N ALA A 150 10.68 7.54 11.18
CA ALA A 150 12.10 7.54 11.53
C ALA A 150 12.60 8.92 12.00
N THR A 151 12.13 10.01 11.39
CA THR A 151 12.47 11.39 11.83
C THR A 151 12.10 11.67 13.27
N PHE A 152 11.02 11.06 13.78
CA PHE A 152 10.57 11.21 15.17
C PHE A 152 11.06 10.08 16.09
N GLY A 153 12.00 9.25 15.65
CA GLY A 153 12.53 8.13 16.44
C GLY A 153 11.57 6.93 16.55
N MET A 154 10.47 6.92 15.80
CA MET A 154 9.52 5.82 15.79
C MET A 154 10.06 4.69 14.90
N ASN A 155 10.64 3.67 15.52
CA ASN A 155 11.05 2.45 14.82
C ASN A 155 9.83 1.68 14.33
N ILE A 156 9.63 1.64 13.01
CA ILE A 156 8.52 0.94 12.36
C ILE A 156 9.05 -0.05 11.32
N THR A 157 8.44 -1.24 11.28
CA THR A 157 8.65 -2.20 10.19
C THR A 157 7.49 -2.16 9.20
N ALA A 158 7.73 -1.64 7.99
CA ALA A 158 6.70 -1.54 6.96
C ALA A 158 6.65 -2.82 6.12
N LEU A 159 5.44 -3.37 5.93
CA LEU A 159 5.20 -4.48 5.02
C LEU A 159 5.24 -3.99 3.57
N PHE A 160 6.20 -4.49 2.80
CA PHE A 160 6.45 -4.07 1.42
C PHE A 160 6.31 -5.23 0.44
N ARG A 161 5.60 -5.07 -0.68
CA ARG A 161 5.58 -6.10 -1.74
C ARG A 161 6.64 -5.80 -2.81
N PRO A 162 7.69 -6.61 -2.95
CA PRO A 162 8.69 -6.40 -4.00
C PRO A 162 8.06 -6.55 -5.40
N PRO A 163 8.57 -5.82 -6.41
CA PRO A 163 8.20 -6.03 -7.80
C PRO A 163 8.39 -7.49 -8.23
N ASN A 164 7.54 -7.97 -9.14
CA ASN A 164 7.68 -9.32 -9.69
C ASN A 164 8.98 -9.50 -10.50
N ASN A 165 9.57 -8.41 -10.98
CA ASN A 165 10.85 -8.44 -11.68
C ASN A 165 11.99 -8.42 -10.64
N PRO A 166 12.78 -9.51 -10.51
CA PRO A 166 13.79 -9.62 -9.47
C PRO A 166 14.88 -8.54 -9.57
N TYR A 167 15.28 -8.13 -10.78
CA TYR A 167 16.30 -7.09 -10.95
C TYR A 167 15.82 -5.72 -10.45
N LEU A 168 14.53 -5.42 -10.63
CA LEU A 168 13.93 -4.20 -10.09
C LEU A 168 13.71 -4.30 -8.58
N ALA A 169 13.37 -5.50 -8.09
CA ALA A 169 13.25 -5.73 -6.65
C ALA A 169 14.59 -5.52 -5.93
N ASP A 170 15.69 -6.08 -6.47
CA ASP A 170 17.03 -5.91 -5.91
C ASP A 170 17.46 -4.43 -5.90
N TYR A 171 17.18 -3.71 -7.00
CA TYR A 171 17.46 -2.27 -7.09
C TYR A 171 16.67 -1.46 -6.05
N ILE A 172 15.36 -1.68 -5.93
CA ILE A 172 14.54 -0.97 -4.96
C ILE A 172 14.98 -1.30 -3.52
N LEU A 173 15.27 -2.56 -3.22
CA LEU A 173 15.70 -2.95 -1.87
C LEU A 173 17.05 -2.34 -1.51
N SER A 174 17.97 -2.20 -2.46
CA SER A 174 19.28 -1.57 -2.18
C SER A 174 19.18 -0.07 -1.97
N THR A 175 18.31 0.63 -2.70
CA THR A 175 18.11 2.09 -2.51
C THR A 175 17.30 2.42 -1.26
N ARG A 176 16.42 1.53 -0.80
CA ARG A 176 15.56 1.79 0.36
C ARG A 176 16.21 1.54 1.72
N ARG A 177 17.24 0.69 1.79
CA ARG A 177 17.90 0.33 3.07
C ARG A 177 18.50 1.52 3.82
N SER A 178 18.83 2.60 3.12
CA SER A 178 19.49 3.77 3.71
C SER A 178 18.52 4.81 4.28
N SER A 179 17.28 4.87 3.82
CA SER A 179 16.37 6.00 4.10
C SER A 179 15.00 5.63 4.67
N MET A 180 14.60 4.36 4.61
CA MET A 180 13.39 3.89 5.28
C MET A 180 13.78 2.88 6.34
N GLY A 181 13.06 2.86 7.47
CA GLY A 181 13.24 1.87 8.54
C GLY A 181 13.16 0.41 8.04
N SER A 182 13.03 -0.54 8.95
CA SER A 182 13.03 -1.95 8.57
C SER A 182 11.91 -2.27 7.55
N LEU A 183 12.27 -2.91 6.44
CA LEU A 183 11.30 -3.34 5.42
C LEU A 183 11.11 -4.85 5.46
N LEU A 184 9.86 -5.28 5.57
CA LEU A 184 9.50 -6.69 5.57
C LEU A 184 8.84 -7.06 4.23
N PRO A 185 9.40 -7.99 3.43
CA PRO A 185 8.77 -8.40 2.18
C PRO A 185 7.46 -9.17 2.43
N SER A 186 6.38 -8.73 1.78
CA SER A 186 5.09 -9.42 1.71
C SER A 186 5.26 -10.73 0.94
N SER A 187 5.44 -11.82 1.67
CA SER A 187 5.62 -13.17 1.17
C SER A 187 4.82 -14.17 2.01
N THR A 188 4.81 -15.44 1.59
CA THR A 188 4.24 -16.53 2.41
C THR A 188 4.95 -16.52 3.77
N GLY A 189 4.19 -16.29 4.85
CA GLY A 189 4.73 -16.22 6.21
C GLY A 189 4.99 -14.80 6.72
N ALA A 190 4.74 -13.74 5.93
CA ALA A 190 4.90 -12.36 6.39
C ALA A 190 4.07 -12.05 7.65
N SER A 191 2.90 -12.69 7.82
CA SER A 191 2.10 -12.56 9.04
C SER A 191 2.81 -13.04 10.30
N PHE A 192 3.65 -14.08 10.21
CA PHE A 192 4.45 -14.55 11.35
C PHE A 192 5.57 -13.58 11.69
N ALA A 193 6.21 -12.98 10.69
CA ALA A 193 7.22 -11.96 10.93
C ALA A 193 6.62 -10.68 11.55
N LEU A 194 5.43 -10.25 11.11
CA LEU A 194 4.70 -9.15 11.76
C LEU A 194 4.33 -9.49 13.21
N ALA A 195 3.86 -10.70 13.46
CA ALA A 195 3.54 -11.19 14.80
C ALA A 195 4.77 -11.16 15.71
N ALA A 196 5.92 -11.67 15.24
CA ALA A 196 7.17 -11.65 15.99
C ALA A 196 7.65 -10.22 16.32
N ILE A 197 7.42 -9.25 15.43
CA ILE A 197 7.75 -7.83 15.71
C ILE A 197 6.88 -7.30 16.85
N LEU A 198 5.57 -7.53 16.78
CA LEU A 198 4.63 -7.08 17.82
C LEU A 198 4.88 -7.78 19.17
N GLU A 199 5.24 -9.06 19.16
CA GLU A 199 5.59 -9.82 20.36
C GLU A 199 6.79 -9.22 21.09
N ASN A 200 7.73 -8.62 20.35
CA ASN A 200 8.89 -7.92 20.89
C ASN A 200 8.63 -6.42 21.18
N GLY A 201 7.37 -5.99 21.20
CA GLY A 201 6.98 -4.60 21.46
C GLY A 201 7.24 -3.62 20.31
N GLY A 202 7.61 -4.12 19.12
CA GLY A 202 7.90 -3.28 17.96
C GLY A 202 6.65 -2.75 17.25
N ASN A 203 6.85 -1.75 16.38
CA ASN A 203 5.77 -1.16 15.59
C ASN A 203 5.75 -1.72 14.16
N ILE A 204 4.56 -1.92 13.59
CA ILE A 204 4.39 -2.36 12.19
C ILE A 204 3.56 -1.38 11.36
N GLY A 205 3.88 -1.28 10.07
CA GLY A 205 3.14 -0.49 9.08
C GLY A 205 2.52 -1.37 7.99
N VAL A 206 1.20 -1.25 7.75
CA VAL A 206 0.47 -2.14 6.83
C VAL A 206 -0.51 -1.40 5.92
N LEU A 207 -0.53 -1.74 4.63
CA LEU A 207 -1.59 -1.31 3.70
C LEU A 207 -2.78 -2.28 3.75
N VAL A 208 -4.01 -1.76 3.85
CA VAL A 208 -5.21 -2.58 4.19
C VAL A 208 -6.30 -2.64 3.12
N ASP A 209 -6.15 -1.88 2.04
CA ASP A 209 -7.21 -1.48 1.11
C ASP A 209 -7.30 -2.31 -0.18
N GLN A 210 -6.44 -3.31 -0.34
CA GLN A 210 -6.48 -4.23 -1.48
C GLN A 210 -7.32 -5.48 -1.20
N LYS A 211 -7.82 -6.09 -2.28
CA LYS A 211 -8.52 -7.38 -2.19
C LYS A 211 -7.61 -8.44 -1.59
N PHE A 212 -8.14 -9.16 -0.62
CA PHE A 212 -7.52 -10.38 -0.10
C PHE A 212 -8.39 -11.59 -0.45
N THR A 213 -7.94 -12.44 -1.38
CA THR A 213 -8.69 -13.63 -1.80
C THR A 213 -8.94 -14.56 -0.61
N GLY A 214 -10.21 -14.91 -0.34
CA GLY A 214 -10.57 -15.69 0.85
C GLY A 214 -10.49 -14.89 2.17
N GLY A 215 -10.46 -13.56 2.06
CA GLY A 215 -10.52 -12.62 3.18
C GLY A 215 -11.87 -12.63 3.90
N LEU A 216 -12.04 -11.68 4.81
CA LEU A 216 -13.34 -11.42 5.41
C LEU A 216 -14.22 -10.64 4.43
N GLU A 217 -15.51 -10.96 4.42
CA GLU A 217 -16.50 -10.17 3.72
C GLU A 217 -16.70 -8.85 4.47
N THR A 218 -16.56 -7.75 3.75
CA THR A 218 -16.65 -6.37 4.24
C THR A 218 -17.24 -5.51 3.12
N THR A 219 -17.46 -4.23 3.38
CA THR A 219 -17.90 -3.27 2.38
C THR A 219 -16.86 -2.18 2.14
N PHE A 220 -16.82 -1.66 0.91
CA PHE A 220 -16.05 -0.50 0.49
C PHE A 220 -16.84 0.22 -0.60
N PHE A 221 -17.11 1.51 -0.43
CA PHE A 221 -18.10 2.29 -1.15
C PHE A 221 -19.50 1.66 -1.11
N GLY A 222 -19.90 1.13 0.05
CA GLY A 222 -21.16 0.42 0.24
C GLY A 222 -21.29 -0.90 -0.52
N ARG A 223 -20.21 -1.37 -1.17
CA ARG A 223 -20.23 -2.59 -1.99
C ARG A 223 -19.44 -3.73 -1.34
N PRO A 224 -19.94 -4.98 -1.39
CA PRO A 224 -19.24 -6.14 -0.83
C PRO A 224 -17.87 -6.36 -1.46
N CYS A 225 -16.86 -6.62 -0.63
CA CYS A 225 -15.49 -6.92 -1.03
C CYS A 225 -14.83 -7.90 -0.03
N GLU A 226 -13.68 -8.45 -0.42
CA GLU A 226 -12.89 -9.33 0.46
C GLU A 226 -11.67 -8.58 1.01
N SER A 227 -11.59 -8.45 2.33
CA SER A 227 -10.54 -7.69 3.02
C SER A 227 -9.67 -8.56 3.92
N ASN A 228 -8.42 -8.13 4.11
CA ASN A 228 -7.45 -8.87 4.90
C ASN A 228 -7.74 -8.73 6.39
N ARG A 229 -7.97 -9.85 7.08
CA ARG A 229 -8.24 -9.89 8.53
C ARG A 229 -6.99 -9.79 9.41
N VAL A 230 -5.80 -9.91 8.83
CA VAL A 230 -4.54 -10.06 9.58
C VAL A 230 -4.36 -8.96 10.61
N LEU A 231 -4.66 -7.71 10.25
CA LEU A 231 -4.51 -6.59 11.18
C LEU A 231 -5.43 -6.73 12.40
N GLY A 232 -6.73 -6.97 12.19
CA GLY A 232 -7.66 -7.21 13.29
C GLY A 232 -7.26 -8.40 14.15
N THR A 233 -6.76 -9.48 13.55
CA THR A 233 -6.26 -10.66 14.30
C THR A 233 -5.04 -10.32 15.16
N LEU A 234 -4.06 -9.59 14.61
CA LEU A 234 -2.87 -9.16 15.35
C LEU A 234 -3.25 -8.19 16.48
N ALA A 235 -4.11 -7.21 16.21
CA ALA A 235 -4.61 -6.27 17.21
C ALA A 235 -5.34 -6.98 18.35
N ARG A 236 -6.14 -8.01 18.06
CA ARG A 236 -6.76 -8.85 19.10
C ARG A 236 -5.72 -9.60 19.92
N HIS A 237 -4.73 -10.21 19.26
CA HIS A 237 -3.81 -11.14 19.91
C HIS A 237 -2.81 -10.43 20.83
N TYR A 238 -2.31 -9.27 20.39
CA TYR A 238 -1.32 -8.48 21.12
C TYR A 238 -1.93 -7.30 21.90
N ASP A 239 -3.25 -7.11 21.83
CA ASP A 239 -4.00 -5.98 22.40
C ASP A 239 -3.33 -4.61 22.16
N CYS A 240 -2.85 -4.41 20.93
CA CYS A 240 -2.14 -3.21 20.53
C CYS A 240 -3.06 -2.10 20.01
N ASP A 241 -2.60 -0.85 20.15
CA ASP A 241 -3.28 0.30 19.57
C ASP A 241 -3.08 0.34 18.04
N VAL A 242 -4.09 0.84 17.32
CA VAL A 242 -4.11 0.90 15.85
C VAL A 242 -4.30 2.34 15.40
N TYR A 243 -3.33 2.86 14.64
CA TYR A 243 -3.25 4.25 14.18
C TYR A 243 -3.48 4.38 12.68
N PRO A 244 -4.42 5.23 12.25
CA PRO A 244 -4.52 5.63 10.86
C PRO A 244 -3.39 6.60 10.50
N ALA A 245 -2.69 6.34 9.39
CA ALA A 245 -1.77 7.31 8.81
C ALA A 245 -1.94 7.38 7.29
N ARG A 246 -1.77 8.56 6.71
CA ARG A 246 -1.86 8.77 5.27
C ARG A 246 -0.89 9.83 4.77
N CYS A 247 -0.55 9.73 3.50
CA CYS A 247 0.13 10.78 2.77
C CYS A 247 -0.84 11.42 1.78
N VAL A 248 -1.06 12.73 1.91
CA VAL A 248 -1.85 13.53 0.99
C VAL A 248 -0.87 14.30 0.10
N ARG A 249 -0.96 14.10 -1.21
CA ARG A 249 -0.26 14.94 -2.18
C ARG A 249 -0.92 16.31 -2.22
N LEU A 250 -0.09 17.34 -2.16
CA LEU A 250 -0.47 18.73 -2.31
C LEU A 250 0.01 19.27 -3.67
N PRO A 251 -0.51 20.43 -4.12
CA PRO A 251 0.02 21.10 -5.31
C PRO A 251 1.54 21.31 -5.25
N ASN A 252 2.17 21.43 -6.43
CA ASN A 252 3.61 21.69 -6.58
C ASN A 252 4.51 20.59 -5.98
N ASN A 253 4.09 19.32 -6.10
CA ASN A 253 4.83 18.15 -5.58
C ASN A 253 5.16 18.27 -4.09
N ARG A 254 4.28 18.91 -3.31
CA ARG A 254 4.33 18.96 -1.84
C ARG A 254 3.53 17.79 -1.27
N PHE A 255 3.77 17.48 0.01
CA PHE A 255 3.10 16.39 0.70
C PHE A 255 2.65 16.83 2.08
N ARG A 256 1.54 16.28 2.55
CA ARG A 256 1.15 16.31 3.94
C ARG A 256 1.06 14.88 4.46
N LEU A 257 1.87 14.58 5.46
CA LEU A 257 1.85 13.33 6.18
C LEU A 257 0.99 13.52 7.42
N GLU A 258 -0.04 12.70 7.56
CA GLU A 258 -0.98 12.79 8.66
C GLU A 258 -0.98 11.45 9.38
N ILE A 259 -0.78 11.48 10.69
CA ILE A 259 -1.15 10.39 11.59
C ILE A 259 -2.30 10.88 12.46
N GLU A 260 -3.37 10.10 12.53
CA GLU A 260 -4.53 10.36 13.37
C GLU A 260 -4.35 9.64 14.72
N ASP A 261 -5.11 10.03 15.74
CA ASP A 261 -5.10 9.30 17.00
C ASP A 261 -5.60 7.86 16.83
N LYS A 262 -5.32 7.01 17.81
CA LYS A 262 -5.68 5.60 17.75
C LYS A 262 -7.19 5.40 17.58
N LEU A 263 -7.53 4.38 16.80
CA LEU A 263 -8.90 3.94 16.68
C LEU A 263 -9.42 3.34 17.98
N THR A 264 -10.67 3.64 18.32
CA THR A 264 -11.41 2.84 19.29
C THR A 264 -11.86 1.56 18.62
N LEU A 265 -11.12 0.47 18.84
CA LEU A 265 -11.41 -0.81 18.21
C LEU A 265 -12.71 -1.41 18.76
N PRO A 266 -13.66 -1.82 17.90
CA PRO A 266 -14.87 -2.53 18.33
C PRO A 266 -14.50 -3.77 19.15
N ARG A 267 -15.28 -4.06 20.19
CA ARG A 267 -15.08 -5.22 21.07
C ARG A 267 -16.28 -6.16 20.99
N THR A 268 -16.04 -7.47 21.11
CA THR A 268 -17.10 -8.47 21.24
C THR A 268 -17.73 -8.41 22.64
N ALA A 269 -18.83 -9.12 22.86
CA ALA A 269 -19.45 -9.24 24.18
C ALA A 269 -18.48 -9.77 25.26
N GLY A 270 -17.44 -10.53 24.86
CA GLY A 270 -16.38 -11.01 25.74
C GLY A 270 -15.20 -10.05 25.91
N GLY A 271 -15.29 -8.79 25.47
CA GLY A 271 -14.26 -7.76 25.65
C GLY A 271 -13.06 -7.81 24.69
N ASN A 272 -12.94 -8.87 23.88
CA ASN A 272 -11.87 -8.99 22.89
C ASN A 272 -12.13 -8.10 21.66
N VAL A 273 -11.09 -7.58 21.00
CA VAL A 273 -11.21 -6.85 19.71
C VAL A 273 -12.06 -7.65 18.73
N ASP A 274 -13.12 -7.09 18.15
CA ASP A 274 -13.94 -7.75 17.13
C ASP A 274 -13.22 -7.68 15.78
N VAL A 275 -12.69 -8.82 15.30
CA VAL A 275 -11.88 -8.85 14.07
C VAL A 275 -12.68 -8.44 12.84
N PRO A 276 -13.88 -9.01 12.54
CA PRO A 276 -14.74 -8.51 11.48
C PRO A 276 -15.05 -7.02 11.54
N ALA A 277 -15.51 -6.52 12.70
CA ALA A 277 -15.89 -5.11 12.83
C ALA A 277 -14.68 -4.17 12.71
N THR A 278 -13.53 -4.54 13.29
CA THR A 278 -12.26 -3.82 13.08
C THR A 278 -11.87 -3.83 11.61
N THR A 279 -11.99 -4.95 10.90
CA THR A 279 -11.65 -5.01 9.47
C THR A 279 -12.54 -4.06 8.64
N GLN A 280 -13.83 -3.94 9.00
CA GLN A 280 -14.72 -2.95 8.39
C GLN A 280 -14.30 -1.52 8.72
N LEU A 281 -14.04 -1.21 9.99
CA LEU A 281 -13.62 0.12 10.44
C LEU A 281 -12.38 0.61 9.68
N LEU A 282 -11.39 -0.26 9.45
CA LEU A 282 -10.20 0.08 8.66
C LEU A 282 -10.55 0.44 7.21
N ASN A 283 -11.50 -0.27 6.58
CA ASN A 283 -11.99 0.06 5.25
C ASN A 283 -12.70 1.41 5.25
N ASP A 284 -13.53 1.70 6.25
CA ASP A 284 -14.29 2.94 6.36
C ASP A 284 -13.35 4.15 6.47
N VAL A 285 -12.24 4.01 7.21
CA VAL A 285 -11.21 5.05 7.31
C VAL A 285 -10.53 5.29 5.97
N VAL A 286 -10.12 4.24 5.26
CA VAL A 286 -9.54 4.42 3.92
C VAL A 286 -10.58 5.00 2.95
N GLU A 287 -11.82 4.54 3.00
CA GLU A 287 -12.90 5.04 2.15
C GLU A 287 -13.10 6.54 2.34
N ARG A 288 -13.11 7.02 3.59
CA ARG A 288 -13.15 8.46 3.90
C ARG A 288 -12.03 9.21 3.20
N TRP A 289 -10.79 8.74 3.31
CA TRP A 289 -9.66 9.39 2.63
C TRP A 289 -9.78 9.38 1.11
N VAL A 290 -10.27 8.29 0.52
CA VAL A 290 -10.49 8.19 -0.93
C VAL A 290 -11.62 9.10 -1.39
N ARG A 291 -12.64 9.34 -0.56
CA ARG A 291 -13.72 10.28 -0.87
C ARG A 291 -13.27 11.74 -0.81
N GLU A 292 -12.32 12.06 0.06
CA GLU A 292 -11.73 13.40 0.15
C GLU A 292 -10.94 13.78 -1.11
N ASP A 293 -10.14 12.86 -1.65
CA ASP A 293 -9.44 13.04 -2.92
C ASP A 293 -9.35 11.72 -3.71
N PRO A 294 -10.34 11.44 -4.58
CA PRO A 294 -10.39 10.17 -5.30
C PRO A 294 -9.27 10.05 -6.34
N GLY A 295 -8.68 11.15 -6.80
CA GLY A 295 -7.58 11.14 -7.77
C GLY A 295 -6.29 10.57 -7.19
N GLN A 296 -6.17 10.44 -5.86
CA GLN A 296 -4.95 9.94 -5.24
C GLN A 296 -4.95 8.43 -4.97
N TRP A 297 -6.07 7.74 -5.11
CA TRP A 297 -6.15 6.31 -4.79
C TRP A 297 -5.94 5.39 -6.00
N MET A 298 -5.34 4.23 -5.79
CA MET A 298 -5.01 3.26 -6.84
C MET A 298 -6.23 2.45 -7.36
N TRP A 299 -7.05 3.06 -8.23
CA TRP A 299 -8.29 2.45 -8.77
C TRP A 299 -8.10 1.23 -9.67
N PHE A 300 -6.91 0.92 -10.18
CA PHE A 300 -6.73 -0.23 -11.08
C PHE A 300 -6.55 -1.59 -10.37
N HIS A 301 -6.68 -1.64 -9.04
CA HIS A 301 -6.81 -2.89 -8.30
C HIS A 301 -8.22 -3.46 -8.48
N LYS A 302 -8.36 -4.78 -8.71
CA LYS A 302 -9.66 -5.45 -8.80
C LYS A 302 -10.35 -5.62 -7.43
N ARG A 303 -10.69 -4.52 -6.76
CA ARG A 303 -11.17 -4.47 -5.36
C ARG A 303 -12.46 -5.28 -5.14
N TRP A 304 -13.42 -5.17 -6.06
CA TRP A 304 -14.73 -5.83 -5.97
C TRP A 304 -14.85 -7.14 -6.76
N GLU A 305 -13.76 -7.69 -7.28
CA GLU A 305 -13.80 -9.03 -7.89
C GLU A 305 -13.81 -10.09 -6.78
N ILE A 306 -14.97 -10.50 -6.27
CA ILE A 306 -15.07 -11.47 -5.16
C ILE A 306 -14.64 -12.87 -5.62
N SER A 307 -13.83 -13.56 -4.81
CA SER A 307 -13.43 -14.93 -5.08
C SER A 307 -14.65 -15.88 -5.06
N LYS A 308 -14.77 -16.73 -6.09
CA LYS A 308 -15.77 -17.80 -6.06
C LYS A 308 -15.39 -18.76 -4.93
N ARG A 309 -16.10 -18.71 -3.81
CA ARG A 309 -15.90 -19.62 -2.68
C ARG A 309 -16.04 -21.05 -3.19
N ARG A 310 -14.92 -21.74 -3.40
CA ARG A 310 -14.90 -23.14 -3.83
C ARG A 310 -15.60 -23.91 -2.72
N LYS A 311 -16.86 -24.31 -2.93
CA LYS A 311 -17.63 -25.13 -1.97
C LYS A 311 -16.70 -26.24 -1.50
N ARG A 312 -16.30 -26.22 -0.23
CA ARG A 312 -15.52 -27.32 0.36
C ARG A 312 -16.36 -28.58 0.12
N ARG A 313 -15.85 -29.52 -0.68
CA ARG A 313 -16.46 -30.84 -0.79
C ARG A 313 -16.55 -31.38 0.65
N PRO A 314 -17.72 -31.85 1.13
CA PRO A 314 -17.79 -32.46 2.43
C PRO A 314 -16.77 -33.60 2.48
N LEU A 315 -15.99 -33.69 3.56
CA LEU A 315 -15.12 -34.84 3.79
C LEU A 315 -16.02 -36.07 3.73
N LYS A 316 -15.78 -36.97 2.78
CA LYS A 316 -16.35 -38.31 2.86
C LYS A 316 -15.75 -38.94 4.11
N LEU A 317 -16.58 -39.13 5.13
CA LEU A 317 -16.28 -40.05 6.22
C LEU A 317 -15.92 -41.38 5.55
N ARG A 318 -14.67 -41.83 5.75
CA ARG A 318 -14.29 -43.19 5.40
C ARG A 318 -14.93 -44.08 6.45
N ASP A 319 -15.95 -44.82 6.05
CA ASP A 319 -16.44 -45.95 6.82
C ASP A 319 -15.26 -46.89 7.07
N LYS A 320 -14.89 -47.05 8.34
CA LYS A 320 -14.03 -48.14 8.77
C LYS A 320 -14.89 -49.40 8.75
N ALA A 321 -14.71 -50.23 7.73
CA ALA A 321 -15.19 -51.61 7.76
C ALA A 321 -14.42 -52.37 8.84
N ALA A 322 -15.17 -53.08 9.68
CA ALA A 322 -14.70 -54.13 10.58
C ALA A 322 -14.34 -55.39 9.78
#